data_AF-A0A926VQK4-F1
#
_entry.id   AF-A0A926VQK4-F1
#
_cell.length_a   1.000
_cell.length_b   1.000
_cell.length_c   1.000
_cell.angle_alpha   90.00
_cell.angle_beta   90.00
_cell.angle_gamma   90.00
#
_symmetry.space_group_name_H-M   'P 1'
#
loop_
_entity.id
_entity.type
_entity.pdbx_description
1 polymer ?
#
loop_
_entity_poly.entity_id
_entity_poly.type
_entity_poly.pdbx_seq_one_letter_code
_entity_poly.pdbx_strand_id
1 'polypeptide(L)'
;MSLTMPKANPPAADISELVRELRASCGLTQEQFAAKLGVTLVTVNRWENDRAKPMPLALRQLNALALEMSQFGSEADREIAHRLLTQYFPKNL
;
A
#
# COMPACT_ATOMS: atom_id res chain seq x y z
N MET A 1 -25.75 -3.23 -13.72
CA MET A 1 -24.29 -3.46 -13.69
C MET A 1 -23.84 -3.28 -12.25
N SER A 2 -23.84 -4.36 -11.49
CA SER A 2 -23.72 -4.31 -10.02
C SER A 2 -22.26 -4.14 -9.62
N LEU A 3 -21.92 -2.98 -9.05
CA LEU A 3 -20.71 -2.82 -8.24
C LEU A 3 -20.93 -3.58 -6.94
N THR A 4 -20.45 -4.83 -6.87
CA THR A 4 -20.37 -5.53 -5.60
C THR A 4 -19.19 -4.95 -4.84
N MET A 5 -19.46 -3.99 -3.94
CA MET A 5 -18.55 -3.64 -2.85
C MET A 5 -18.30 -4.91 -2.03
N PRO A 6 -17.04 -5.34 -1.81
CA PRO A 6 -16.79 -6.54 -1.02
C PRO A 6 -17.12 -6.27 0.45
N LYS A 7 -17.68 -7.30 1.09
CA LYS A 7 -18.07 -7.38 2.50
C LYS A 7 -17.00 -6.82 3.43
N ALA A 8 -17.38 -5.82 4.22
CA ALA A 8 -16.67 -5.43 5.43
C ALA A 8 -16.63 -6.61 6.41
N ASN A 9 -15.45 -7.20 6.54
CA ASN A 9 -14.99 -7.89 7.74
C ASN A 9 -13.67 -7.20 8.10
N PRO A 10 -13.39 -6.77 9.34
CA PRO A 10 -12.11 -6.15 9.66
C PRO A 10 -11.19 -7.19 10.31
N PRO A 11 -10.41 -8.00 9.55
CA PRO A 11 -9.28 -8.72 10.11
C PRO A 11 -8.07 -7.77 10.14
N ALA A 12 -7.04 -8.11 10.91
CA ALA A 12 -5.77 -7.38 10.88
C ALA A 12 -5.36 -7.00 9.45
N ALA A 13 -5.25 -5.70 9.21
CA ALA A 13 -5.08 -5.02 7.93
C ALA A 13 -4.37 -5.87 6.84
N ASP A 14 -5.07 -6.15 5.73
CA ASP A 14 -4.53 -7.00 4.66
C ASP A 14 -3.41 -6.27 3.91
N ILE A 15 -2.20 -6.82 4.01
CA ILE A 15 -1.03 -6.18 3.40
C ILE A 15 -1.11 -6.13 1.88
N SER A 16 -1.86 -7.03 1.23
CA SER A 16 -2.05 -6.98 -0.21
C SER A 16 -2.89 -5.76 -0.63
N GLU A 17 -3.90 -5.42 0.16
CA GLU A 17 -4.74 -4.24 -0.04
C GLU A 17 -3.91 -2.96 0.12
N LEU A 18 -3.09 -2.85 1.18
CA LEU A 18 -2.16 -1.73 1.35
C LEU A 18 -1.27 -1.52 0.13
N VAL A 19 -0.63 -2.60 -0.36
CA VAL A 19 0.31 -2.52 -1.47
C VAL A 19 -0.39 -2.10 -2.76
N ARG A 20 -1.55 -2.69 -3.06
CA ARG A 20 -2.34 -2.34 -4.25
C ARG A 20 -2.81 -0.90 -4.20
N GLU A 21 -3.33 -0.47 -3.06
CA GLU A 21 -3.89 0.87 -2.90
C GLU A 21 -2.80 1.94 -2.97
N LEU A 22 -1.71 1.78 -2.21
CA LEU A 22 -0.60 2.73 -2.24
C LEU A 22 0.01 2.84 -3.65
N ARG A 23 0.13 1.73 -4.38
CA ARG A 23 0.56 1.74 -5.78
C ARG A 23 -0.42 2.50 -6.67
N ALA A 24 -1.71 2.21 -6.55
CA ALA A 24 -2.75 2.81 -7.37
C ALA A 24 -2.84 4.33 -7.15
N SER A 25 -2.72 4.79 -5.90
CA SER A 25 -2.66 6.22 -5.56
C SER A 25 -1.45 6.94 -6.15
N CYS A 26 -0.34 6.22 -6.35
CA CYS A 26 0.82 6.77 -7.06
C CYS A 26 0.67 6.74 -8.60
N GLY A 27 -0.39 6.13 -9.15
CA GLY A 27 -0.55 5.95 -10.59
C GLY A 27 0.49 5.04 -11.26
N LEU A 28 1.12 4.14 -10.49
CA LEU A 28 2.25 3.33 -10.95
C LEU A 28 1.84 1.92 -11.39
N THR A 29 2.55 1.37 -12.38
CA THR A 29 2.52 -0.08 -12.67
C THR A 29 3.22 -0.87 -11.56
N GLN A 30 3.03 -2.19 -11.52
CA GLN A 30 3.72 -3.04 -10.53
C GLN A 30 5.25 -2.95 -10.70
N GLU A 31 5.76 -2.84 -11.93
CA GLU A 31 7.18 -2.70 -12.24
C GLU A 31 7.74 -1.36 -11.73
N GLN A 32 7.04 -0.26 -11.99
CA GLN A 32 7.45 1.07 -11.53
C GLN A 32 7.43 1.17 -10.01
N PHE A 33 6.40 0.58 -9.39
CA PHE A 33 6.29 0.51 -7.94
C PHE A 33 7.40 -0.33 -7.31
N ALA A 34 7.70 -1.50 -7.91
CA ALA A 34 8.81 -2.34 -7.50
C ALA A 34 10.15 -1.61 -7.60
N ALA A 35 10.40 -0.89 -8.70
CA ALA A 35 11.59 -0.07 -8.87
C ALA A 35 11.70 1.03 -7.81
N LYS A 36 10.59 1.72 -7.50
CA LYS A 36 10.55 2.75 -6.44
C LYS A 36 10.83 2.19 -5.05
N LEU A 37 10.42 0.95 -4.76
CA LEU A 37 10.71 0.25 -3.51
C LEU A 37 12.05 -0.51 -3.52
N GLY A 38 12.79 -0.55 -4.63
CA GLY A 38 14.03 -1.31 -4.74
C GLY A 38 13.84 -2.83 -4.63
N VAL A 39 12.69 -3.35 -5.07
CA VAL A 39 12.38 -4.79 -5.12
C VAL A 39 12.04 -5.22 -6.55
N THR A 40 11.80 -6.52 -6.76
CA THR A 40 11.43 -7.04 -8.09
C THR A 40 9.92 -6.94 -8.34
N LEU A 41 9.52 -6.92 -9.61
CA LEU A 41 8.12 -7.07 -10.03
C LEU A 41 7.47 -8.30 -9.39
N VAL A 42 8.16 -9.45 -9.41
CA VAL A 42 7.67 -10.71 -8.84
C VAL A 42 7.39 -10.57 -7.34
N THR A 43 8.22 -9.79 -6.64
CA THR A 43 8.03 -9.51 -5.21
C THR A 43 6.73 -8.73 -4.97
N VAL A 44 6.51 -7.63 -5.70
CA VAL A 44 5.27 -6.84 -5.61
C VAL A 44 4.06 -7.67 -6.01
N ASN A 45 4.15 -8.43 -7.11
CA ASN A 45 3.08 -9.30 -7.57
C ASN A 45 2.69 -10.34 -6.51
N ARG A 46 3.66 -10.94 -5.80
CA ARG A 46 3.38 -11.87 -4.70
C ARG A 46 2.71 -11.19 -3.51
N TRP A 47 3.13 -9.97 -3.15
CA TRP A 47 2.48 -9.20 -2.08
C TRP A 47 1.05 -8.84 -2.44
N GLU A 48 0.83 -8.31 -3.64
CA GLU A 48 -0.50 -7.95 -4.15
C GLU A 48 -1.40 -9.16 -4.41
N ASN A 49 -0.94 -10.40 -4.26
CA ASN A 49 -1.77 -11.61 -4.45
C ASN A 49 -1.75 -12.53 -3.22
N ASP A 50 -1.39 -12.00 -2.05
CA ASP A 50 -1.34 -12.74 -0.78
C ASP A 50 -0.44 -13.98 -0.79
N ARG A 51 0.53 -14.02 -1.72
CA ARG A 51 1.48 -15.13 -1.86
C ARG A 51 2.74 -14.96 -1.00
N ALA A 52 3.00 -13.76 -0.50
CA ALA A 52 4.08 -13.46 0.42
C ALA A 52 3.76 -12.18 1.19
N LYS A 53 4.38 -11.99 2.36
CA LYS A 53 4.34 -10.72 3.10
C LYS A 53 5.64 -9.91 2.90
N PRO A 54 5.60 -8.57 2.91
CA PRO A 54 6.80 -7.74 2.88
C PRO A 54 7.65 -7.96 4.13
N MET A 55 8.97 -7.98 3.96
CA MET A 55 9.91 -8.01 5.09
C MET A 55 9.95 -6.64 5.80
N PRO A 56 10.49 -6.55 7.03
CA PRO A 56 10.53 -5.29 7.78
C PRO A 56 11.12 -4.10 7.01
N LEU A 57 12.16 -4.32 6.21
CA LEU A 57 12.73 -3.26 5.36
C LEU A 57 11.73 -2.74 4.32
N ALA A 58 11.01 -3.64 3.66
CA ALA A 58 9.98 -3.27 2.70
C ALA A 58 8.78 -2.56 3.35
N LEU A 59 8.39 -2.98 4.56
CA LEU A 59 7.36 -2.28 5.34
C LEU A 59 7.80 -0.84 5.67
N ARG A 60 9.07 -0.62 6.01
CA ARG A 60 9.62 0.73 6.23
C ARG A 60 9.57 1.59 4.95
N GLN A 61 9.85 1.00 3.79
CA GLN A 61 9.77 1.70 2.50
C GLN A 61 8.32 2.05 2.13
N LEU A 62 7.37 1.12 2.34
CA LEU A 62 5.94 1.37 2.15
C LEU A 62 5.44 2.50 3.08
N ASN A 63 5.85 2.48 4.35
CA ASN A 63 5.53 3.54 5.31
C ASN A 63 6.12 4.90 4.88
N ALA A 64 7.39 4.92 4.47
CA ALA A 64 8.04 6.15 4.02
C ALA A 64 7.35 6.75 2.79
N LEU A 65 6.93 5.91 1.84
CA LEU A 65 6.16 6.36 0.68
C LEU A 65 4.78 6.91 1.08
N ALA A 66 4.07 6.24 1.99
CA ALA A 66 2.80 6.75 2.49
C ALA A 66 2.96 8.11 3.22
N LEU A 67 4.04 8.30 3.99
CA LEU A 67 4.38 9.58 4.64
C LEU A 67 4.74 10.69 3.64
N GLU A 68 5.44 10.35 2.54
CA GLU A 68 5.71 11.28 1.45
C GLU A 68 4.40 11.75 0.81
N MET A 69 3.51 10.81 0.50
CA MET A 69 2.21 11.07 -0.11
C MET A 69 1.30 11.90 0.81
N SER A 70 1.35 11.67 2.13
CA SER A 70 0.57 12.46 3.10
C SER A 70 1.03 13.92 3.23
N GLN A 71 2.29 14.22 2.89
CA GLN A 71 2.86 15.57 2.95
C GLN A 71 2.73 16.32 1.62
N PHE A 72 2.95 15.63 0.50
CA PHE A 72 3.17 16.27 -0.80
C PHE A 72 2.16 15.88 -1.88
N GLY A 73 1.30 14.88 -1.67
CA GLY A 73 0.28 14.47 -2.62
C GLY A 73 -0.83 15.52 -2.84
N SER A 74 -1.75 15.26 -3.77
CA SER A 74 -2.99 16.04 -3.88
C SER A 74 -3.85 15.89 -2.61
N GLU A 75 -4.89 16.71 -2.43
CA GLU A 75 -5.80 16.59 -1.28
C GLU A 75 -6.35 15.16 -1.13
N ALA A 76 -6.78 14.55 -2.23
CA ALA A 76 -7.28 13.19 -2.26
C ALA A 76 -6.18 12.17 -1.91
N ASP A 77 -4.96 12.33 -2.45
CA ASP A 77 -3.84 11.44 -2.14
C ASP A 77 -3.43 11.53 -0.67
N ARG A 78 -3.48 12.73 -0.10
CA ARG A 78 -3.20 12.95 1.32
C ARG A 78 -4.25 12.27 2.18
N GLU A 79 -5.53 12.38 1.87
CA GLU A 79 -6.60 11.71 2.61
C GLU A 79 -6.40 10.18 2.60
N ILE A 80 -6.12 9.61 1.42
CA ILE A 80 -5.81 8.18 1.28
C ILE A 80 -4.57 7.82 2.10
N ALA A 81 -3.49 8.60 2.00
CA ALA A 81 -2.25 8.35 2.72
C ALA A 81 -2.46 8.36 4.25
N HIS A 82 -3.19 9.34 4.79
CA HIS A 82 -3.49 9.42 6.22
C HIS A 82 -4.31 8.21 6.70
N ARG A 83 -5.29 7.76 5.90
CA ARG A 83 -6.04 6.53 6.20
C ARG A 83 -5.13 5.31 6.20
N LEU A 84 -4.30 5.14 5.17
CA LEU A 84 -3.36 4.01 5.06
C LEU A 84 -2.37 3.99 6.24
N LEU A 85 -1.80 5.14 6.59
CA LEU A 85 -0.91 5.27 7.74
C LEU A 85 -1.60 4.86 9.04
N THR A 86 -2.83 5.31 9.25
CA THR A 86 -3.61 4.98 10.45
C THR A 86 -3.95 3.49 10.54
N GLN A 87 -4.32 2.89 9.42
CA GLN A 87 -4.77 1.49 9.36
C GLN A 87 -3.61 0.48 9.42
N TYR A 88 -2.48 0.79 8.79
CA TYR A 88 -1.39 -0.19 8.54
C TYR A 88 -0.08 0.12 9.28
N PHE A 89 0.13 1.38 9.69
CA PHE A 89 1.35 1.81 10.37
C PHE A 89 1.04 2.57 11.67
N PRO A 90 0.29 1.96 12.62
CA PRO A 90 0.03 2.59 13.89
C PRO A 90 1.35 2.89 14.61
N LYS A 91 1.44 4.05 15.25
CA LYS A 91 2.63 4.51 15.98
C LYS A 91 2.98 3.54 17.11
N ASN A 92 3.70 2.44 16.84
CA ASN A 92 4.36 1.50 17.75
C ASN A 92 5.14 0.41 16.97
N LEU A 93 6.29 0.79 16.37
CA LEU A 93 7.39 -0.12 16.03
C LEU A 93 8.67 0.37 16.67
#